data_AF-K5VTC3-F1
#
_entry.id   AF-K5VTC3-F1
#
_cell.length_a   1.000
_cell.length_b   1.000
_cell.length_c   1.000
_cell.angle_alpha   90.00
_cell.angle_beta   90.00
_cell.angle_gamma   90.00
#
_symmetry.space_group_name_H-M   'P 1'
#
loop_
_entity.id
_entity.type
_entity.pdbx_description
1 polymer ?
#
loop_
_entity_poly.entity_id
_entity_poly.type
_entity_poly.pdbx_seq_one_letter_code
_entity_poly.pdbx_strand_id
1 'polypeptide(L)'
;RLLRWREAKSKDSEEAAEAAVEAKREKLAKVQKDIGVLKAFYKDTCSQWIDIARRNIGHVDWAPEISVDVQVCKYTKDISTFEVDAARFKVQFKGNIVDLGSKFTPRQLTDVFYPQSGGRTVFKFPANRQLRINGCVTLELLAVPDCFDSNGKPCLIVMKDGNTTDLTVGRYAGLEAYLCNSIGPAPFSAKGDSGSLIFDGEGRMVGIFHSGMPKGGSNHVTYTTPAWWAIEQLKLKYPHAGFDRIAF
;
A
#
# COMPACT_ATOMS: atom_id res chain seq x y z
N ARG A 1 -24.89 -69.49 15.70
CA ARG A 1 -24.66 -69.01 14.31
C ARG A 1 -23.92 -67.68 14.40
N LEU A 2 -22.60 -67.72 14.18
CA LEU A 2 -21.73 -66.54 14.09
C LEU A 2 -21.93 -65.89 12.71
N LEU A 3 -22.41 -64.65 12.66
CA LEU A 3 -22.41 -63.85 11.43
C LEU A 3 -21.59 -62.59 11.65
N ARG A 4 -20.47 -62.56 10.92
CA ARG A 4 -19.49 -61.48 10.76
C ARG A 4 -20.17 -60.13 10.53
N TRP A 5 -19.92 -59.18 11.41
CA TRP A 5 -19.85 -57.78 11.05
C TRP A 5 -18.49 -57.53 10.37
N ARG A 6 -18.50 -57.17 9.09
CA ARG A 6 -17.34 -56.59 8.41
C ARG A 6 -17.76 -55.24 7.85
N GLU A 7 -17.15 -54.21 8.41
CA GLU A 7 -17.22 -52.82 7.96
C GLU A 7 -16.82 -52.73 6.49
N ALA A 8 -17.68 -52.12 5.69
CA ALA A 8 -17.27 -51.51 4.44
C ALA A 8 -16.99 -50.03 4.74
N LYS A 9 -15.80 -49.71 5.26
CA LYS A 9 -15.24 -48.37 5.04
C LYS A 9 -15.02 -48.25 3.53
N SER A 10 -15.73 -47.32 2.89
CA SER A 10 -15.55 -47.08 1.47
C SER A 10 -14.13 -46.56 1.21
N LYS A 11 -13.46 -47.10 0.19
CA LYS A 11 -12.11 -46.68 -0.24
C LYS A 11 -12.01 -45.16 -0.47
N ASP A 12 -13.06 -44.55 -1.01
CA ASP A 12 -13.13 -43.09 -1.24
C ASP A 12 -12.99 -42.26 0.05
N SER A 13 -13.45 -42.80 1.18
CA SER A 13 -13.34 -42.14 2.49
C SER A 13 -11.91 -42.22 3.04
N GLU A 14 -11.21 -43.33 2.77
CA GLU A 14 -9.81 -43.52 3.19
C GLU A 14 -8.85 -42.70 2.31
N GLU A 15 -9.04 -42.67 0.98
CA GLU A 15 -8.23 -41.85 0.07
C GLU A 15 -8.40 -40.33 0.34
N ALA A 16 -9.62 -39.88 0.60
CA ALA A 16 -9.86 -38.48 0.99
C ALA A 16 -9.23 -38.12 2.34
N ALA A 17 -9.20 -39.06 3.29
CA ALA A 17 -8.54 -38.88 4.58
C ALA A 17 -7.01 -38.84 4.45
N GLU A 18 -6.42 -39.70 3.62
CA GLU A 18 -4.97 -39.71 3.33
C GLU A 18 -4.53 -38.42 2.62
N ALA A 19 -5.27 -37.97 1.60
CA ALA A 19 -5.00 -36.71 0.91
C ALA A 19 -5.07 -35.50 1.87
N ALA A 20 -6.01 -35.50 2.81
CA ALA A 20 -6.11 -34.46 3.82
C ALA A 20 -4.95 -34.48 4.84
N VAL A 21 -4.43 -35.66 5.18
CA VAL A 21 -3.24 -35.81 6.05
C VAL A 21 -1.99 -35.31 5.32
N GLU A 22 -1.82 -35.65 4.05
CA GLU A 22 -0.64 -35.23 3.28
C GLU A 22 -0.63 -33.71 3.08
N ALA A 23 -1.77 -33.11 2.73
CA ALA A 23 -1.91 -31.65 2.64
C ALA A 23 -1.61 -30.95 3.99
N LYS A 24 -1.91 -31.58 5.13
CA LYS A 24 -1.54 -31.06 6.46
C LYS A 24 -0.04 -31.18 6.73
N ARG A 25 0.61 -32.26 6.28
CA ARG A 25 2.07 -32.45 6.40
C ARG A 25 2.83 -31.44 5.55
N GLU A 26 2.41 -31.21 4.31
CA GLU A 26 2.99 -30.18 3.44
C GLU A 26 2.88 -28.78 4.05
N LYS A 27 1.70 -28.45 4.60
CA LYS A 27 1.50 -27.18 5.34
C LYS A 27 2.43 -27.09 6.55
N LEU A 28 2.57 -28.16 7.33
CA LEU A 28 3.46 -28.18 8.49
C LEU A 28 4.92 -27.95 8.08
N ALA A 29 5.38 -28.63 7.02
CA ALA A 29 6.73 -28.46 6.50
C ALA A 29 6.99 -27.02 6.03
N LYS A 30 6.01 -26.41 5.35
CA LYS A 30 6.08 -25.00 4.94
C LYS A 30 6.18 -24.06 6.16
N VAL A 31 5.32 -24.24 7.15
CA VAL A 31 5.33 -23.44 8.39
C VAL A 31 6.66 -23.57 9.13
N GLN A 32 7.23 -24.78 9.21
CA GLN A 32 8.53 -24.99 9.84
C GLN A 32 9.66 -24.24 9.12
N LYS A 33 9.63 -24.24 7.77
CA LYS A 33 10.57 -23.46 6.96
C LYS A 33 10.42 -21.95 7.23
N ASP A 34 9.19 -21.46 7.22
CA ASP A 34 8.89 -20.03 7.46
C ASP A 34 9.32 -19.59 8.87
N ILE A 35 9.13 -20.44 9.90
CA ILE A 35 9.64 -20.22 11.25
C ILE A 35 11.17 -20.10 11.26
N GLY A 36 11.87 -20.96 10.53
CA GLY A 36 13.33 -20.90 10.40
C GLY A 36 13.81 -19.57 9.82
N VAL A 37 13.17 -19.12 8.74
CA VAL A 37 13.46 -17.83 8.10
C VAL A 37 13.18 -16.66 9.07
N LEU A 38 12.02 -16.65 9.73
CA LEU A 38 11.64 -15.61 10.69
C LEU A 38 12.59 -15.55 11.88
N LYS A 39 13.05 -16.70 12.41
CA LYS A 39 14.04 -16.74 13.49
C LYS A 39 15.38 -16.17 13.06
N ALA A 40 15.84 -16.48 11.84
CA ALA A 40 17.07 -15.91 11.30
C ALA A 40 16.95 -14.39 11.13
N PHE A 41 15.84 -13.91 10.57
CA PHE A 41 15.56 -12.48 10.43
C PHE A 41 15.46 -11.76 11.77
N TYR A 42 14.78 -12.35 12.75
CA TYR A 42 14.70 -11.81 14.11
C TYR A 42 16.08 -11.69 14.76
N LYS A 43 16.92 -12.74 14.65
CA LYS A 43 18.29 -12.72 15.18
C LYS A 43 19.14 -11.62 14.53
N ASP A 44 19.06 -11.50 13.20
CA ASP A 44 19.77 -10.46 12.46
C ASP A 44 19.31 -9.06 12.89
N THR A 45 17.99 -8.84 12.93
CA THR A 45 17.38 -7.57 13.36
C THR A 45 17.81 -7.20 14.78
N CYS A 46 17.73 -8.13 15.73
CA CYS A 46 18.20 -7.88 17.09
C CYS A 46 19.70 -7.58 17.14
N SER A 47 20.53 -8.29 16.37
CA SER A 47 21.98 -8.05 16.39
C SER A 47 22.37 -6.66 15.86
N GLN A 48 21.64 -6.15 14.87
CA GLN A 48 21.94 -4.88 14.20
C GLN A 48 21.23 -3.68 14.86
N TRP A 49 19.97 -3.86 15.30
CA TRP A 49 19.05 -2.77 15.64
C TRP A 49 18.59 -2.76 17.09
N ILE A 50 18.97 -3.72 17.95
CA ILE A 50 18.54 -3.68 19.36
C ILE A 50 19.09 -2.45 20.09
N ASP A 51 20.33 -2.07 19.77
CA ASP A 51 20.99 -0.90 20.31
C ASP A 51 20.43 0.38 19.71
N ILE A 52 19.89 1.26 20.57
CA ILE A 52 19.32 2.54 20.17
C ILE A 52 20.34 3.44 19.46
N ALA A 53 21.63 3.37 19.83
CA ALA A 53 22.69 4.15 19.19
C ALA A 53 22.90 3.75 17.73
N ARG A 54 22.52 2.51 17.37
CA ARG A 54 22.59 2.01 15.99
C ARG A 54 21.34 2.30 15.19
N ARG A 55 20.27 2.85 15.78
CA ARG A 55 19.02 3.16 15.08
C ARG A 55 19.02 4.51 14.38
N ASN A 56 20.12 5.26 14.45
CA ASN A 56 20.26 6.45 13.61
C ASN A 56 20.39 6.04 12.13
N ILE A 57 19.43 6.49 11.33
CA ILE A 57 19.33 6.19 9.90
C ILE A 57 19.62 7.39 9.00
N GLY A 58 19.96 8.55 9.57
CA GLY A 58 20.06 9.80 8.84
C GLY A 58 19.79 11.03 9.68
N HIS A 59 19.46 12.13 9.01
CA HIS A 59 19.09 13.39 9.67
C HIS A 59 18.10 14.18 8.84
N VAL A 60 17.35 15.08 9.49
CA VAL A 60 16.48 16.02 8.78
C VAL A 60 17.36 17.07 8.10
N ASP A 61 17.23 17.22 6.79
CA ASP A 61 17.98 18.23 6.01
C ASP A 61 17.18 19.53 5.90
N TRP A 62 15.86 19.42 5.71
CA TRP A 62 14.98 20.58 5.58
C TRP A 62 13.58 20.29 6.06
N ALA A 63 13.09 21.14 6.97
CA ALA A 63 11.72 21.15 7.47
C ALA A 63 11.30 22.62 7.62
N PRO A 64 10.63 23.21 6.60
CA PRO A 64 10.09 24.56 6.70
C PRO A 64 8.99 24.62 7.77
N GLU A 65 8.66 25.84 8.22
CA GLU A 65 7.50 26.05 9.08
C GLU A 65 6.23 25.51 8.42
N ILE A 66 5.38 24.84 9.20
CA ILE A 66 4.09 24.36 8.73
C ILE A 66 3.22 25.57 8.42
N SER A 67 2.74 25.66 7.19
CA SER A 67 1.87 26.76 6.76
C SER A 67 0.65 26.24 6.03
N VAL A 68 -0.51 26.79 6.36
CA VAL A 68 -1.77 26.54 5.66
C VAL A 68 -2.04 27.65 4.64
N ASP A 69 -2.93 27.40 3.69
CA ASP A 69 -3.36 28.39 2.69
C ASP A 69 -2.20 28.96 1.84
N VAL A 70 -1.27 28.10 1.42
CA VAL A 70 -0.08 28.54 0.67
C VAL A 70 -0.42 28.83 -0.80
N GLN A 71 0.03 30.00 -1.28
CA GLN A 71 -0.13 30.47 -2.66
C GLN A 71 -1.61 30.57 -3.08
N VAL A 72 -1.87 30.65 -4.40
CA VAL A 72 -3.22 30.73 -4.96
C VAL A 72 -4.03 29.46 -4.67
N CYS A 73 -3.35 28.30 -4.58
CA CYS A 73 -4.00 27.00 -4.43
C CYS A 73 -4.45 26.68 -3.00
N LYS A 74 -3.98 27.46 -2.00
CA LYS A 74 -4.36 27.32 -0.59
C LYS A 74 -4.05 25.96 0.05
N TYR A 75 -2.99 25.30 -0.39
CA TYR A 75 -2.61 24.00 0.16
C TYR A 75 -1.84 24.11 1.47
N THR A 76 -1.89 23.02 2.25
CA THR A 76 -1.07 22.85 3.44
C THR A 76 0.35 22.44 3.04
N LYS A 77 1.32 23.26 3.43
CA LYS A 77 2.76 22.93 3.39
C LYS A 77 3.16 22.27 4.69
N ASP A 78 3.00 20.96 4.74
CA ASP A 78 3.52 20.09 5.80
C ASP A 78 4.41 19.04 5.14
N ILE A 79 5.64 19.44 4.84
CA ILE A 79 6.63 18.61 4.14
C ILE A 79 7.97 18.75 4.85
N SER A 80 8.70 17.65 4.93
CA SER A 80 10.09 17.66 5.36
C SER A 80 10.90 16.68 4.52
N THR A 81 12.22 16.88 4.51
CA THR A 81 13.16 16.00 3.84
C THR A 81 14.20 15.52 4.82
N PHE A 82 14.57 14.25 4.69
CA PHE A 82 15.56 13.60 5.52
C PHE A 82 16.62 12.98 4.61
N GLU A 83 17.89 13.22 4.93
CA GLU A 83 19.00 12.55 4.29
C GLU A 83 19.23 11.21 5.00
N VAL A 84 19.19 10.12 4.24
CA VAL A 84 19.45 8.77 4.75
C VAL A 84 20.93 8.41 4.66
N ASP A 85 21.41 7.63 5.63
CA ASP A 85 22.75 7.06 5.60
C ASP A 85 22.89 6.07 4.44
N ALA A 86 23.53 6.52 3.36
CA ALA A 86 23.71 5.77 2.13
C ALA A 86 24.34 4.38 2.35
N ALA A 87 25.30 4.26 3.27
CA ALA A 87 25.99 3.00 3.51
C ALA A 87 25.04 1.91 4.05
N ARG A 88 24.00 2.33 4.78
CA ARG A 88 22.98 1.43 5.34
C ARG A 88 21.96 0.98 4.31
N PHE A 89 21.56 1.86 3.40
CA PHE A 89 20.45 1.59 2.49
C PHE A 89 20.88 1.13 1.10
N LYS A 90 22.04 1.56 0.59
CA LYS A 90 22.45 1.37 -0.81
C LYS A 90 22.44 -0.09 -1.26
N VAL A 91 22.85 -1.03 -0.41
CA VAL A 91 22.91 -2.47 -0.74
C VAL A 91 21.52 -3.07 -0.96
N GLN A 92 20.51 -2.59 -0.22
CA GLN A 92 19.15 -3.14 -0.23
C GLN A 92 18.12 -2.21 -0.86
N PHE A 93 18.55 -1.05 -1.37
CA PHE A 93 17.67 -0.06 -1.98
C PHE A 93 17.06 -0.61 -3.28
N LYS A 94 15.73 -0.61 -3.36
CA LYS A 94 14.97 -1.07 -4.53
C LYS A 94 14.22 0.06 -5.24
N GLY A 95 14.45 1.31 -4.86
CA GLY A 95 13.66 2.46 -5.29
C GLY A 95 12.40 2.67 -4.44
N ASN A 96 11.54 3.59 -4.90
CA ASN A 96 10.25 3.88 -4.27
C ASN A 96 9.25 2.76 -4.61
N ILE A 97 9.03 1.86 -3.66
CA ILE A 97 8.15 0.70 -3.82
C ILE A 97 7.17 0.66 -2.66
N VAL A 98 5.91 0.30 -2.96
CA VAL A 98 4.89 -0.04 -1.98
C VAL A 98 4.63 -1.54 -2.05
N ASP A 99 4.69 -2.22 -0.90
CA ASP A 99 4.22 -3.61 -0.80
C ASP A 99 2.69 -3.59 -0.65
N LEU A 100 1.99 -4.27 -1.55
CA LEU A 100 0.52 -4.35 -1.53
C LEU A 100 -0.01 -5.25 -0.40
N GLY A 101 0.88 -5.88 0.37
CA GLY A 101 0.56 -6.69 1.52
C GLY A 101 -0.30 -7.91 1.19
N SER A 102 -0.92 -8.51 2.21
CA SER A 102 -1.79 -9.69 2.06
C SER A 102 -3.27 -9.41 2.33
N LYS A 103 -3.63 -8.17 2.65
CA LYS A 103 -5.00 -7.77 3.03
C LYS A 103 -6.01 -8.02 1.91
N PHE A 104 -5.61 -7.77 0.65
CA PHE A 104 -6.39 -8.11 -0.52
C PHE A 104 -5.77 -9.28 -1.29
N THR A 105 -6.63 -10.16 -1.79
CA THR A 105 -6.21 -11.12 -2.81
C THR A 105 -5.94 -10.39 -4.13
N PRO A 106 -5.08 -10.94 -5.01
CA PRO A 106 -4.84 -10.36 -6.33
C PRO A 106 -6.14 -10.13 -7.11
N ARG A 107 -7.08 -11.08 -7.02
CA ARG A 107 -8.38 -11.00 -7.66
C ARG A 107 -9.22 -9.85 -7.08
N GLN A 108 -9.37 -9.76 -5.76
CA GLN A 108 -10.14 -8.68 -5.14
C GLN A 108 -9.60 -7.30 -5.52
N LEU A 109 -8.28 -7.11 -5.47
CA LEU A 109 -7.70 -5.81 -5.79
C LEU A 109 -7.87 -5.49 -7.28
N THR A 110 -7.65 -6.47 -8.15
CA THR A 110 -7.93 -6.36 -9.59
C THR A 110 -9.40 -5.99 -9.80
N ASP A 111 -10.36 -6.68 -9.21
CA ASP A 111 -11.79 -6.38 -9.40
C ASP A 111 -12.15 -4.93 -9.01
N VAL A 112 -11.46 -4.31 -8.04
CA VAL A 112 -11.67 -2.87 -7.72
C VAL A 112 -11.33 -1.98 -8.91
N PHE A 113 -10.20 -2.24 -9.57
CA PHE A 113 -9.71 -1.44 -10.69
C PHE A 113 -10.44 -1.75 -12.01
N TYR A 114 -11.33 -2.74 -12.02
CA TYR A 114 -11.99 -3.27 -13.22
C TYR A 114 -13.54 -3.23 -13.09
N PRO A 115 -14.17 -2.07 -12.79
CA PRO A 115 -15.61 -2.00 -12.53
C PRO A 115 -16.49 -2.18 -13.78
N GLN A 116 -15.94 -2.05 -14.99
CA GLN A 116 -16.65 -2.24 -16.26
C GLN A 116 -15.86 -3.14 -17.22
N SER A 117 -16.54 -4.11 -17.84
CA SER A 117 -15.99 -4.95 -18.90
C SER A 117 -15.77 -4.13 -20.17
N GLY A 118 -14.51 -3.76 -20.45
CA GLY A 118 -14.10 -3.10 -21.71
C GLY A 118 -13.40 -1.75 -21.59
N GLY A 119 -13.26 -1.19 -20.37
CA GLY A 119 -12.45 0.01 -20.14
C GLY A 119 -10.94 -0.25 -20.31
N ARG A 120 -10.16 0.81 -20.57
CA ARG A 120 -8.68 0.72 -20.61
C ARG A 120 -8.17 0.29 -19.23
N THR A 121 -7.47 -0.82 -19.16
CA THR A 121 -6.97 -1.38 -17.89
C THR A 121 -5.49 -1.02 -17.71
N VAL A 122 -5.22 -0.21 -16.69
CA VAL A 122 -3.86 0.25 -16.38
C VAL A 122 -3.24 -0.46 -15.17
N PHE A 123 -4.05 -0.95 -14.22
CA PHE A 123 -3.54 -1.71 -13.08
C PHE A 123 -3.26 -3.17 -13.43
N LYS A 124 -2.01 -3.60 -13.30
CA LYS A 124 -1.60 -5.01 -13.34
C LYS A 124 -1.06 -5.40 -11.98
N PHE A 125 -1.69 -6.38 -11.33
CA PHE A 125 -1.23 -6.83 -10.03
C PHE A 125 0.19 -7.42 -10.13
N PRO A 126 1.19 -6.86 -9.43
CA PRO A 126 2.58 -7.32 -9.54
C PRO A 126 2.75 -8.70 -8.91
N ALA A 127 3.48 -9.60 -9.58
CA ALA A 127 3.66 -11.00 -9.14
C ALA A 127 4.31 -11.12 -7.76
N ASN A 128 5.23 -10.21 -7.43
CA ASN A 128 5.89 -10.10 -6.13
C ASN A 128 5.16 -9.17 -5.14
N ARG A 129 3.94 -8.71 -5.47
CA ARG A 129 3.13 -7.75 -4.69
C ARG A 129 3.76 -6.37 -4.49
N GLN A 130 4.87 -6.07 -5.17
CA GLN A 130 5.57 -4.79 -5.03
C GLN A 130 5.18 -3.87 -6.19
N LEU A 131 4.43 -2.82 -5.89
CA LEU A 131 4.09 -1.78 -6.85
C LEU A 131 5.12 -0.66 -6.78
N ARG A 132 5.68 -0.30 -7.92
CA ARG A 132 6.68 0.76 -7.98
C ARG A 132 6.04 2.12 -8.18
N ILE A 133 6.48 3.09 -7.39
CA ILE A 133 6.15 4.50 -7.59
C ILE A 133 7.09 5.09 -8.65
N ASN A 134 6.52 5.61 -9.73
CA ASN A 134 7.26 5.96 -10.95
C ASN A 134 6.82 7.28 -11.61
N GLY A 135 5.98 8.07 -10.95
CA GLY A 135 5.51 9.33 -11.51
C GLY A 135 4.59 10.08 -10.57
N CYS A 136 3.96 11.13 -11.09
CA CYS A 136 2.96 11.92 -10.40
C CYS A 136 1.77 12.11 -11.34
N VAL A 137 0.56 12.04 -10.79
CA VAL A 137 -0.67 12.35 -11.53
C VAL A 137 -0.68 13.85 -11.86
N THR A 138 -1.05 14.18 -13.08
CA THR A 138 -1.13 15.57 -13.56
C THR A 138 -2.38 16.26 -13.05
N LEU A 139 -2.35 17.60 -13.01
CA LEU A 139 -3.51 18.40 -12.63
C LEU A 139 -4.71 18.13 -13.56
N GLU A 140 -4.45 17.96 -14.86
CA GLU A 140 -5.47 17.67 -15.87
C GLU A 140 -6.15 16.32 -15.62
N LEU A 141 -5.41 15.31 -15.17
CA LEU A 141 -5.94 13.97 -14.89
C LEU A 141 -6.71 13.93 -13.56
N LEU A 142 -6.31 14.73 -12.58
CA LEU A 142 -7.12 14.96 -11.37
C LEU A 142 -8.43 15.68 -11.72
N ALA A 143 -8.38 16.70 -12.56
CA ALA A 143 -9.57 17.45 -12.98
C ALA A 143 -10.52 16.60 -13.84
N VAL A 144 -9.97 15.76 -14.72
CA VAL A 144 -10.72 14.92 -15.65
C VAL A 144 -10.14 13.48 -15.61
N PRO A 145 -10.63 12.63 -14.69
CA PRO A 145 -10.21 11.24 -14.64
C PRO A 145 -10.53 10.48 -15.93
N ASP A 146 -9.63 9.60 -16.35
CA ASP A 146 -9.75 8.77 -17.56
C ASP A 146 -10.35 7.37 -17.30
N CYS A 147 -10.59 7.04 -16.03
CA CYS A 147 -11.23 5.82 -15.57
C CYS A 147 -12.68 6.10 -15.17
N PHE A 148 -13.52 5.06 -15.18
CA PHE A 148 -14.96 5.19 -14.91
C PHE A 148 -15.41 4.23 -13.81
N ASP A 149 -16.37 4.64 -13.00
CA ASP A 149 -16.99 3.78 -12.00
C ASP A 149 -18.04 2.83 -12.64
N SER A 150 -18.66 1.99 -11.82
CA SER A 150 -19.72 1.07 -12.25
C SER A 150 -20.94 1.78 -12.88
N ASN A 151 -21.13 3.06 -12.60
CA ASN A 151 -22.21 3.89 -13.15
C ASN A 151 -21.76 4.69 -14.39
N GLY A 152 -20.53 4.49 -14.88
CA GLY A 152 -19.97 5.22 -16.01
C GLY A 152 -19.58 6.67 -15.69
N LYS A 153 -19.39 7.02 -14.41
CA LYS A 153 -18.89 8.34 -14.01
C LYS A 153 -17.36 8.36 -13.97
N PRO A 154 -16.69 9.41 -14.50
CA PRO A 154 -15.26 9.57 -14.36
C PRO A 154 -14.83 9.50 -12.88
N CYS A 155 -13.86 8.64 -12.57
CA CYS A 155 -13.27 8.53 -11.24
C CYS A 155 -11.82 8.03 -11.33
N LEU A 156 -10.96 8.52 -10.45
CA LEU A 156 -9.60 7.97 -10.30
C LEU A 156 -9.59 7.04 -9.09
N ILE A 157 -9.20 5.78 -9.29
CA ILE A 157 -9.07 4.81 -8.20
C ILE A 157 -7.66 4.94 -7.62
N VAL A 158 -7.59 5.04 -6.30
CA VAL A 158 -6.34 5.27 -5.58
C VAL A 158 -6.16 4.28 -4.44
N MET A 159 -4.91 4.10 -4.04
CA MET A 159 -4.47 3.26 -2.96
C MET A 159 -3.62 4.06 -1.98
N LYS A 160 -3.54 3.57 -0.75
CA LYS A 160 -2.64 4.07 0.29
C LYS A 160 -2.23 2.89 1.15
N ASP A 161 -0.95 2.77 1.46
CA ASP A 161 -0.50 1.87 2.53
C ASP A 161 -0.27 2.69 3.80
N GLY A 162 -1.20 2.54 4.76
CA GLY A 162 -1.19 3.31 6.01
C GLY A 162 -0.75 2.48 7.19
N ASN A 163 -0.07 3.10 8.15
CA ASN A 163 0.40 2.43 9.35
C ASN A 163 -0.72 1.80 10.21
N THR A 164 -1.95 2.34 10.18
CA THR A 164 -3.07 1.84 10.98
C THR A 164 -4.09 1.07 10.15
N THR A 165 -4.31 1.49 8.91
CA THR A 165 -5.30 0.83 8.05
C THR A 165 -4.73 -0.28 7.17
N ASP A 166 -3.41 -0.46 7.14
CA ASP A 166 -2.70 -1.16 6.07
C ASP A 166 -3.09 -0.57 4.69
N LEU A 167 -2.95 -1.37 3.64
CA LEU A 167 -3.44 -1.05 2.30
C LEU A 167 -4.95 -0.75 2.32
N THR A 168 -5.34 0.42 1.82
CA THR A 168 -6.72 0.81 1.55
C THR A 168 -6.87 1.24 0.11
N VAL A 169 -8.08 1.10 -0.42
CA VAL A 169 -8.44 1.49 -1.78
C VAL A 169 -9.63 2.42 -1.75
N GLY A 170 -9.58 3.50 -2.50
CA GLY A 170 -10.63 4.51 -2.55
C GLY A 170 -10.81 5.09 -3.95
N ARG A 171 -11.79 5.96 -4.07
CA ARG A 171 -12.02 6.80 -5.26
C ARG A 171 -11.72 8.25 -4.92
N TYR A 172 -10.99 8.90 -5.80
CA TYR A 172 -10.84 10.34 -5.83
C TYR A 172 -12.14 10.98 -6.33
N ALA A 173 -12.66 11.95 -5.59
CA ALA A 173 -13.95 12.60 -5.85
C ALA A 173 -13.84 14.08 -6.26
N GLY A 174 -12.70 14.51 -6.83
CA GLY A 174 -12.52 15.88 -7.36
C GLY A 174 -12.20 16.96 -6.33
N LEU A 175 -12.68 16.81 -5.08
CA LEU A 175 -12.40 17.75 -3.99
C LEU A 175 -11.28 17.25 -3.06
N GLU A 176 -10.16 16.73 -3.61
CA GLU A 176 -9.03 16.22 -2.79
C GLU A 176 -9.46 15.31 -1.63
N ALA A 177 -10.63 14.68 -1.83
CA ALA A 177 -11.40 13.94 -0.88
C ALA A 177 -11.60 12.56 -1.47
N TYR A 178 -11.39 11.56 -0.62
CA TYR A 178 -11.34 10.17 -1.04
C TYR A 178 -12.43 9.38 -0.32
N LEU A 179 -13.24 8.66 -1.09
CA LEU A 179 -14.30 7.81 -0.58
C LEU A 179 -13.85 6.35 -0.62
N CYS A 180 -14.19 5.58 0.42
CA CYS A 180 -13.93 4.14 0.44
C CYS A 180 -14.79 3.43 -0.60
N ASN A 181 -14.19 2.52 -1.39
CA ASN A 181 -14.94 1.64 -2.27
C ASN A 181 -15.58 0.50 -1.47
N SER A 182 -16.74 0.03 -1.96
CA SER A 182 -17.65 -0.93 -1.33
C SER A 182 -17.11 -2.35 -1.10
N ILE A 183 -15.79 -2.56 -1.06
CA ILE A 183 -15.17 -3.85 -0.71
C ILE A 183 -15.05 -4.03 0.82
N GLY A 184 -15.44 -3.03 1.62
CA GLY A 184 -15.76 -3.20 3.03
C GLY A 184 -16.12 -1.88 3.73
N PRO A 185 -16.83 -1.91 4.87
CA PRO A 185 -17.24 -0.72 5.62
C PRO A 185 -16.09 -0.01 6.37
N ALA A 186 -14.82 -0.35 6.08
CA ALA A 186 -13.66 0.24 6.74
C ALA A 186 -13.33 1.61 6.14
N PRO A 187 -12.90 2.60 6.94
CA PRO A 187 -12.51 3.90 6.40
C PRO A 187 -11.28 3.80 5.50
N PHE A 188 -11.18 4.73 4.54
CA PHE A 188 -9.98 4.87 3.71
C PHE A 188 -8.74 5.27 4.52
N SER A 189 -8.94 5.99 5.64
CA SER A 189 -7.87 6.38 6.56
C SER A 189 -8.30 6.33 8.03
N ALA A 190 -7.34 6.17 8.93
CA ALA A 190 -7.52 6.27 10.37
C ALA A 190 -6.42 7.12 11.02
N LYS A 191 -6.59 7.42 12.31
CA LYS A 191 -5.54 8.08 13.11
C LYS A 191 -4.28 7.23 13.07
N GLY A 192 -3.16 7.84 12.68
CA GLY A 192 -1.87 7.16 12.52
C GLY A 192 -1.44 6.95 11.07
N ASP A 193 -2.33 7.19 10.09
CA ASP A 193 -1.97 7.09 8.68
C ASP A 193 -1.30 8.34 8.10
N SER A 194 -1.31 9.48 8.82
CA SER A 194 -0.72 10.74 8.35
C SER A 194 0.73 10.56 7.86
N GLY A 195 1.07 11.20 6.75
CA GLY A 195 2.34 11.05 6.05
C GLY A 195 2.34 9.97 4.97
N SER A 196 1.32 9.10 4.91
CA SER A 196 1.24 8.06 3.87
C SER A 196 1.02 8.66 2.49
N LEU A 197 1.70 8.06 1.50
CA LEU A 197 1.50 8.38 0.09
C LEU A 197 0.20 7.76 -0.43
N ILE A 198 -0.59 8.55 -1.15
CA ILE A 198 -1.69 8.06 -1.97
C ILE A 198 -1.20 7.98 -3.41
N PHE A 199 -1.47 6.84 -4.06
CA PHE A 199 -0.99 6.52 -5.40
C PHE A 199 -2.07 5.81 -6.21
N ASP A 200 -1.99 5.84 -7.54
CA ASP A 200 -2.94 5.15 -8.41
C ASP A 200 -2.48 3.74 -8.83
N GLY A 201 -3.28 3.08 -9.67
CA GLY A 201 -2.97 1.75 -10.21
C GLY A 201 -1.74 1.68 -11.11
N GLU A 202 -1.19 2.81 -11.57
CA GLU A 202 0.02 2.87 -12.39
C GLU A 202 1.28 3.13 -11.56
N GLY A 203 1.11 3.39 -10.25
CA GLY A 203 2.21 3.80 -9.38
C GLY A 203 2.55 5.29 -9.50
N ARG A 204 1.61 6.12 -9.91
CA ARG A 204 1.78 7.58 -9.89
C ARG A 204 1.32 8.13 -8.55
N MET A 205 2.12 9.02 -7.98
CA MET A 205 1.78 9.78 -6.77
C MET A 205 0.57 10.67 -7.04
N VAL A 206 -0.40 10.65 -6.13
CA VAL A 206 -1.63 11.45 -6.20
C VAL A 206 -1.58 12.55 -5.14
N GLY A 207 -1.29 12.18 -3.89
CA GLY A 207 -1.26 13.12 -2.79
C GLY A 207 -0.60 12.55 -1.54
N ILE A 208 -0.23 13.44 -0.62
CA ILE A 208 0.31 13.10 0.69
C ILE A 208 -0.80 13.33 1.71
N PHE A 209 -1.18 12.27 2.41
CA PHE A 209 -2.24 12.33 3.41
C PHE A 209 -1.79 13.05 4.68
N HIS A 210 -2.49 14.10 5.10
CA HIS A 210 -2.12 14.83 6.33
C HIS A 210 -3.24 14.84 7.38
N SER A 211 -4.51 14.95 6.98
CA SER A 211 -5.62 15.03 7.94
C SER A 211 -6.89 14.38 7.41
N GLY A 212 -7.82 14.07 8.31
CA GLY A 212 -9.14 13.58 7.95
C GLY A 212 -10.21 14.23 8.80
N MET A 213 -11.44 14.29 8.28
CA MET A 213 -12.62 14.67 9.04
C MET A 213 -13.29 13.41 9.59
N PRO A 214 -13.26 13.19 10.92
CA PRO A 214 -13.91 12.04 11.52
C PRO A 214 -15.44 12.18 11.46
N LYS A 215 -16.13 11.06 11.24
CA LYS A 215 -17.58 10.93 11.48
C LYS A 215 -17.81 9.63 12.23
N GLY A 216 -17.99 9.73 13.55
CA GLY A 216 -17.98 8.55 14.44
C GLY A 216 -16.56 8.02 14.65
N GLY A 217 -16.37 6.69 14.61
CA GLY A 217 -15.08 6.03 14.84
C GLY A 217 -14.14 5.94 13.64
N SER A 218 -14.47 6.60 12.52
CA SER A 218 -13.77 6.46 11.24
C SER A 218 -13.71 7.80 10.47
N ASN A 219 -12.71 7.99 9.61
CA ASN A 219 -12.62 9.20 8.78
C ASN A 219 -13.62 9.13 7.61
N HIS A 220 -14.49 10.14 7.51
CA HIS A 220 -15.47 10.28 6.43
C HIS A 220 -14.89 11.00 5.22
N VAL A 221 -13.96 11.93 5.46
CA VAL A 221 -13.23 12.68 4.43
C VAL A 221 -11.75 12.62 4.76
N THR A 222 -10.92 12.44 3.75
CA THR A 222 -9.46 12.41 3.82
C THR A 222 -8.96 13.61 3.04
N TYR A 223 -8.22 14.51 3.69
CA TYR A 223 -7.56 15.66 3.07
C TYR A 223 -6.11 15.34 2.75
N THR A 224 -5.67 15.80 1.59
CA THR A 224 -4.34 15.48 1.07
C THR A 224 -3.73 16.69 0.40
N THR A 225 -2.43 16.87 0.59
CA THR A 225 -1.65 17.80 -0.22
C THR A 225 -1.37 17.13 -1.56
N PRO A 226 -1.74 17.72 -2.71
CA PRO A 226 -1.48 17.12 -4.01
C PRO A 226 0.01 16.87 -4.23
N ALA A 227 0.36 15.69 -4.75
CA ALA A 227 1.75 15.29 -4.91
C ALA A 227 2.50 16.18 -5.92
N TRP A 228 1.82 16.62 -6.98
CA TRP A 228 2.41 17.49 -7.99
C TRP A 228 2.89 18.80 -7.35
N TRP A 229 2.06 19.38 -6.48
CA TRP A 229 2.37 20.63 -5.79
C TRP A 229 3.49 20.42 -4.77
N ALA A 230 3.44 19.33 -4.00
CA ALA A 230 4.52 18.99 -3.07
C ALA A 230 5.88 18.84 -3.79
N ILE A 231 5.90 18.21 -4.97
CA ILE A 231 7.09 18.08 -5.80
C ILE A 231 7.60 19.45 -6.27
N GLU A 232 6.71 20.37 -6.68
CA GLU A 232 7.11 21.74 -7.02
C GLU A 232 7.76 22.46 -5.83
N GLN A 233 7.16 22.36 -4.64
CA GLN A 233 7.73 22.95 -3.43
C GLN A 233 9.11 22.35 -3.11
N LEU A 234 9.28 21.04 -3.27
CA LEU A 234 10.56 20.37 -3.08
C LEU A 234 11.59 20.81 -4.12
N LYS A 235 11.18 21.00 -5.38
CA LYS A 235 12.08 21.46 -6.45
C LYS A 235 12.54 22.91 -6.28
N LEU A 236 11.78 23.76 -5.57
CA LEU A 236 12.27 25.09 -5.18
C LEU A 236 13.50 25.00 -4.27
N LYS A 237 13.57 23.98 -3.40
CA LYS A 237 14.71 23.73 -2.51
C LYS A 237 15.78 22.85 -3.17
N TYR A 238 15.37 21.86 -3.94
CA TYR A 238 16.22 20.87 -4.61
C TYR A 238 15.92 20.81 -6.12
N PRO A 239 16.43 21.75 -6.93
CA PRO A 239 16.09 21.87 -8.35
C PRO A 239 16.36 20.61 -9.19
N HIS A 240 17.29 19.76 -8.73
CA HIS A 240 17.72 18.54 -9.41
C HIS A 240 17.18 17.25 -8.76
N ALA A 241 16.20 17.36 -7.85
CA ALA A 241 15.57 16.20 -7.24
C ALA A 241 14.85 15.33 -8.28
N GLY A 242 15.13 14.03 -8.25
CA GLY A 242 14.44 13.01 -9.05
C GLY A 242 13.60 12.10 -8.15
N PHE A 243 12.36 11.83 -8.54
CA PHE A 243 11.37 11.13 -7.72
C PHE A 243 11.06 9.70 -8.21
N ASP A 244 11.70 9.30 -9.31
CA ASP A 244 11.47 8.05 -10.05
C ASP A 244 12.75 7.18 -10.17
N ARG A 245 13.81 7.55 -9.43
CA ARG A 245 15.12 6.87 -9.47
C ARG A 245 15.03 5.39 -9.10
N ILE A 246 15.81 4.57 -9.81
CA ILE A 246 15.97 3.12 -9.57
C ILE A 246 17.18 2.75 -8.73
N ALA A 247 18.11 3.69 -8.59
CA ALA A 247 19.39 3.47 -7.96
C ALA A 247 19.67 4.62 -7.00
N PHE A 248 20.48 4.30 -5.98
CA PHE A 248 20.93 5.23 -4.97
C PHE A 248 21.93 6.23 -5.54
#